data_AF-A0A640VZN9-F1
#
_entry.id   AF-A0A640VZN9-F1
#
_cell.length_a   1.000
_cell.length_b   1.000
_cell.length_c   1.000
_cell.angle_alpha   90.00
_cell.angle_beta   90.00
_cell.angle_gamma   90.00
#
_symmetry.space_group_name_H-M   'P 1'
#
loop_
_entity.id
_entity.type
_entity.pdbx_description
1 polymer ?
#
loop_
_entity_poly.entity_id
_entity_poly.type
_entity_poly.pdbx_seq_one_letter_code
_entity_poly.pdbx_strand_id
1 'polypeptide(L)' 'MKYTTISVSPETKKILKELGSKGETYDEIVRRLIHDATWKKLDERWNKILEKDEFIPFEEL' A
#
# COMPACT_ATOMS: atom_id res chain seq x y z
N MET A 1 11.33 20.93 2.90
CA MET A 1 10.70 19.68 3.40
C MET A 1 11.46 19.21 4.62
N LYS A 2 10.78 18.74 5.66
CA LYS A 2 11.41 18.23 6.89
C LYS A 2 11.36 16.71 6.84
N TYR A 3 12.52 16.06 6.77
CA TYR A 3 12.61 14.61 6.79
C TYR A 3 12.66 14.10 8.24
N THR A 4 12.07 12.94 8.47
CA THR A 4 12.16 12.20 9.73
C THR A 4 13.03 10.98 9.53
N THR A 5 13.89 10.68 10.49
CA THR A 5 14.70 9.45 10.49
C THR A 5 13.90 8.31 11.08
N ILE A 6 13.85 7.19 10.36
CA ILE A 6 13.23 5.94 10.81
C ILE A 6 14.33 4.90 10.93
N SER A 7 14.48 4.30 12.11
CA SER A 7 15.41 3.20 12.32
C SER A 7 14.81 1.92 11.74
N VAL A 8 15.59 1.22 10.93
CA VAL A 8 15.24 -0.08 10.35
C VAL A 8 16.42 -1.04 10.50
N SER A 9 16.17 -2.35 10.40
CA SER A 9 17.26 -3.31 10.45
C SER A 9 18.16 -3.20 9.21
N PRO A 10 19.43 -3.64 9.29
CA PRO A 10 20.33 -3.68 8.13
C PRO A 10 19.75 -4.48 6.96
N GLU A 11 19.03 -5.57 7.25
CA GLU A 11 18.36 -6.41 6.26
C GLU A 11 17.25 -5.64 5.56
N THR A 12 16.38 -4.95 6.31
CA THR A 12 15.31 -4.11 5.72
C THR A 12 15.90 -3.02 4.82
N LYS A 13 16.99 -2.37 5.26
CA LYS A 13 17.68 -1.35 4.44
C LYS A 13 18.20 -1.93 3.12
N LYS A 14 18.73 -3.15 3.15
CA LYS A 14 19.21 -3.86 1.96
C LYS A 14 18.06 -4.18 1.00
N ILE A 15 16.94 -4.70 1.53
CA ILE A 15 15.73 -4.99 0.75
C ILE A 15 15.21 -3.72 0.08
N LEU A 16 15.12 -2.60 0.81
CA LEU A 16 14.69 -1.31 0.24
C LEU A 16 15.62 -0.86 -0.90
N LYS A 17 16.92 -1.06 -0.78
CA LYS A 17 17.89 -0.72 -1.83
C LYS A 17 17.74 -1.59 -3.07
N GLU A 18 17.44 -2.89 -2.91
CA GLU A 18 17.22 -3.83 -4.01
C GLU A 18 15.88 -3.59 -4.72
N LEU A 19 14.86 -3.11 -4.00
CA LEU A 19 13.55 -2.73 -4.55
C LEU A 19 13.56 -1.39 -5.31
N GLY A 20 14.53 -0.52 -5.02
CA GLY A 20 14.61 0.80 -5.64
C GLY A 20 15.04 0.75 -7.10
N SER A 21 14.46 1.62 -7.92
CA SER A 21 14.94 1.89 -9.28
C SER A 21 16.05 2.95 -9.28
N LYS A 22 16.83 3.03 -10.37
CA LYS A 22 17.94 4.01 -10.48
C LYS A 22 17.40 5.44 -10.32
N GLY A 23 17.87 6.14 -9.29
CA GLY A 23 17.49 7.53 -9.00
C GLY A 23 16.34 7.66 -7.99
N GLU A 24 15.75 6.55 -7.54
CA GLU A 24 14.66 6.55 -6.55
C GLU A 24 15.22 6.74 -5.12
N THR A 25 14.59 7.61 -4.35
CA THR A 25 14.93 7.88 -2.94
C THR A 25 14.25 6.89 -2.01
N TYR A 26 14.77 6.73 -0.79
CA TYR A 26 14.12 5.90 0.23
C TYR A 26 12.70 6.37 0.56
N ASP A 27 12.42 7.67 0.52
CA ASP A 27 11.07 8.20 0.77
C ASP A 27 10.10 7.77 -0.35
N GLU A 28 10.52 7.83 -1.61
CA GLU A 28 9.72 7.40 -2.76
C GLU A 28 9.42 5.90 -2.73
N ILE A 29 10.43 5.07 -2.42
CA ILE A 29 10.27 3.63 -2.29
C ILE A 29 9.26 3.30 -1.19
N VAL A 30 9.40 3.94 -0.02
CA VAL A 30 8.49 3.73 1.12
C VAL A 30 7.06 4.17 0.77
N ARG A 31 6.88 5.32 0.11
CA ARG A 31 5.56 5.78 -0.33
C ARG A 31 4.91 4.83 -1.32
N ARG A 32 5.65 4.33 -2.30
CA ARG A 32 5.16 3.34 -3.27
C ARG A 32 4.70 2.07 -2.57
N LEU A 33 5.51 1.53 -1.66
CA LEU A 33 5.15 0.34 -0.88
C LEU A 33 3.91 0.56 0.00
N ILE A 34 3.77 1.73 0.62
CA ILE A 34 2.58 2.09 1.40
C ILE A 34 1.34 2.13 0.50
N HIS A 35 1.46 2.75 -0.68
CA HIS A 35 0.36 2.82 -1.64
C HIS A 35 -0.08 1.41 -2.10
N ASP A 36 0.87 0.56 -2.50
CA ASP A 36 0.60 -0.80 -2.95
C ASP A 36 -0.04 -1.67 -1.85
N ALA A 37 0.45 -1.53 -0.60
CA ALA A 37 -0.11 -2.23 0.54
C ALA A 37 -1.52 -1.73 0.90
N THR A 38 -1.78 -0.42 0.73
CA THR A 38 -3.10 0.18 0.98
C THR A 38 -4.11 -0.30 -0.05
N TRP A 39 -3.71 -0.37 -1.32
CA TRP A 39 -4.56 -0.89 -2.40
C TRP A 39 -4.96 -2.35 -2.16
N LYS A 40 -4.00 -3.22 -1.80
CA LYS A 40 -4.29 -4.63 -1.47
C LYS A 40 -5.24 -4.78 -0.27
N LYS A 41 -5.06 -3.97 0.78
CA LYS A 41 -5.96 -4.00 1.95
C LYS A 41 -7.36 -3.46 1.65
N LEU A 42 -7.47 -2.47 0.77
CA LEU A 42 -8.76 -2.02 0.27
C LEU A 42 -9.42 -3.16 -0.50
N ASP A 43 -8.73 -3.79 -1.44
CA ASP A 43 -9.29 -4.91 -2.21
C ASP A 43 -9.84 -6.04 -1.32
N GLU A 44 -9.08 -6.49 -0.30
CA GLU A 44 -9.57 -7.48 0.67
C GLU A 44 -10.81 -7.02 1.46
N ARG A 45 -10.86 -5.74 1.85
CA ARG A 45 -12.02 -5.17 2.56
C ARG A 45 -13.25 -5.06 1.66
N TRP A 46 -13.06 -4.71 0.39
CA TRP A 46 -14.14 -4.57 -0.59
C TRP A 46 -14.67 -5.93 -1.06
N ASN A 47 -13.80 -6.93 -1.27
CA ASN A 47 -14.20 -8.30 -1.57
C ASN A 47 -15.04 -8.92 -0.44
N LYS A 48 -14.76 -8.58 0.83
CA LYS A 48 -15.55 -9.03 1.98
C LYS A 48 -16.98 -8.44 2.03
N ILE A 49 -17.21 -7.27 1.45
CA ILE A 49 -18.55 -6.64 1.39
C ILE A 49 -19.36 -7.30 0.26
N LEU A 50 -18.75 -7.51 -0.91
CA LEU A 50 -19.38 -8.15 -2.07
C LEU A 50 -19.78 -9.62 -1.82
N GLU A 51 -19.12 -10.33 -0.92
CA GLU A 51 -19.47 -11.72 -0.58
C GLU A 51 -20.72 -11.84 0.31
N LYS A 52 -21.19 -10.74 0.93
CA LYS A 52 -22.28 -10.77 1.92
C LYS A 52 -23.50 -9.91 1.63
N ASP A 53 -23.39 -8.91 0.76
CA ASP A 53 -24.52 -8.06 0.40
C ASP A 53 -25.07 -8.45 -0.98
N GLU A 54 -26.35 -8.82 -1.02
CA GLU A 54 -27.10 -8.92 -2.28
C GLU A 54 -27.16 -7.54 -2.92
N PHE A 55 -26.82 -7.47 -4.21
CA PHE A 55 -26.96 -6.25 -5.00
C PHE A 55 -28.45 -5.89 -5.10
N ILE A 56 -28.84 -4.75 -4.52
CA ILE A 56 -30.20 -4.21 -4.66
C ILE A 56 -30.17 -3.14 -5.77
N PRO A 57 -30.83 -3.34 -6.91
CA PRO A 57 -30.98 -2.33 -7.94
C PRO A 57 -31.68 -1.08 -7.39
N PHE A 58 -31.28 0.09 -7.87
CA PHE A 58 -31.85 1.37 -7.44
C PHE A 58 -33.35 1.51 -7.75
N GLU A 59 -33.89 0.69 -8.65
CA GLU A 59 -35.31 0.64 -9.01
C GLU A 59 -36.19 -0.04 -7.95
N GLU A 60 -35.59 -0.72 -6.97
CA GLU A 60 -36.28 -1.45 -5.90
C GLU A 60 -36.36 -0.67 -4.56
N LEU A 61 -35.99 0.61 -4.57
CA LEU A 61 -35.93 1.51 -3.40
C LEU A 61 -37.19 2.39 -3.23
#